data_AF-A0A811QYB1-F1
#
_entry.id   AF-A0A811QYB1-F1
#
_cell.length_a   1.000
_cell.length_b   1.000
_cell.length_c   1.000
_cell.angle_alpha   90.00
_cell.angle_beta   90.00
_cell.angle_gamma   90.00
#
_symmetry.space_group_name_H-M   'P 1'
#
loop_
_entity.id
_entity.type
_entity.pdbx_description
1 polymer ?
#
loop_
_entity_poly.entity_id
_entity_poly.type
_entity_poly.pdbx_seq_one_letter_code
_entity_poly.pdbx_strand_id
1 'polypeptide(L)'
;MWDVIDNDIACNVARQVLEDWNPSPTDPTAAAAAAGGAPAAAGVVVGHQEEPRCLRAALLLGRLALARETEDNISVIVVDLKHRE
;
A
#
# COMPACT_ATOMS: atom_id res chain seq x y z
N MET A 1 -1.24 -11.60 7.74
CA MET A 1 -0.07 -10.68 7.56
C MET A 1 1.00 -10.93 8.61
N TRP A 2 0.73 -10.70 9.91
CA TRP A 2 1.72 -10.83 10.99
C TRP A 2 2.14 -12.27 11.32
N ASP A 3 1.39 -13.25 10.83
CA ASP A 3 1.74 -14.66 10.82
C ASP A 3 2.95 -14.97 9.92
N VAL A 4 3.18 -14.17 8.86
CA VAL A 4 4.22 -14.43 7.85
C VAL A 4 5.19 -13.26 7.62
N ILE A 5 4.95 -12.09 8.21
CA ILE A 5 5.81 -10.90 8.10
C ILE A 5 6.11 -10.36 9.50
N ASP A 6 7.38 -10.16 9.82
CA ASP A 6 7.80 -9.54 11.08
C ASP A 6 7.61 -8.01 11.07
N ASN A 7 7.48 -7.42 12.27
CA ASN A 7 7.35 -5.97 12.48
C ASN A 7 8.42 -5.15 11.73
N ASP A 8 9.69 -5.57 11.82
CA ASP A 8 10.79 -4.84 11.18
C ASP A 8 10.68 -4.86 9.65
N ILE A 9 10.27 -5.99 9.08
CA ILE A 9 10.07 -6.12 7.63
C ILE A 9 8.91 -5.23 7.19
N ALA A 10 7.77 -5.29 7.88
CA ALA A 10 6.60 -4.50 7.55
C ALA A 10 6.90 -2.99 7.62
N CYS A 11 7.55 -2.54 8.70
CA CYS A 11 7.95 -1.15 8.89
C CYS A 11 8.95 -0.67 7.83
N ASN A 12 9.95 -1.49 7.48
CA ASN A 12 10.94 -1.12 6.47
C ASN A 12 10.36 -1.04 5.07
N VAL A 13 9.51 -2.00 4.70
CA VAL A 13 8.80 -1.98 3.40
C VAL A 13 7.89 -0.76 3.30
N ALA A 14 7.09 -0.48 4.32
CA ALA A 14 6.22 0.70 4.33
C ALA A 14 7.04 2.00 4.22
N ARG A 15 8.11 2.14 5.00
CA ARG A 15 8.97 3.33 4.99
C ARG A 15 9.60 3.57 3.62
N GLN A 16 10.17 2.53 2.99
CA GLN A 16 10.77 2.63 1.66
C GLN A 16 9.75 3.10 0.63
N VAL A 17 8.55 2.51 0.60
CA VAL A 17 7.51 2.94 -0.35
C VAL A 17 7.09 4.39 -0.11
N LEU A 18 6.99 4.82 1.14
CA LEU A 18 6.65 6.21 1.48
C LEU A 18 7.77 7.18 1.11
N GLU A 19 9.04 6.82 1.30
CA GLU A 19 10.21 7.67 1.03
C GLU A 19 10.54 7.75 -0.46
N ASP A 20 10.48 6.63 -1.17
CA ASP A 20 10.79 6.51 -2.60
C ASP A 20 9.62 6.96 -3.50
N TRP A 21 8.53 7.43 -2.90
CA TRP A 21 7.38 7.91 -3.65
C TRP A 21 7.69 9.20 -4.40
N ASN A 22 7.93 9.07 -5.71
CA ASN A 22 8.00 10.17 -6.66
C ASN A 22 6.84 10.02 -7.66
N PRO A 23 5.73 10.76 -7.52
CA PRO A 23 4.60 10.63 -8.43
C PRO A 23 4.99 11.19 -9.80
N SER A 24 5.33 10.32 -10.75
CA SER A 24 5.35 10.71 -12.15
C SER A 24 3.90 10.86 -12.63
N PRO A 25 3.59 11.86 -13.49
CA PRO A 25 2.24 12.10 -13.98
C PRO A 25 1.66 10.94 -14.82
N THR A 26 2.48 9.92 -15.12
CA THR A 26 2.11 8.71 -15.87
C THR A 26 1.94 7.47 -14.98
N ASP A 27 2.14 7.56 -13.66
CA ASP A 27 1.97 6.39 -12.78
C ASP A 27 0.47 6.05 -12.65
N PRO A 28 0.02 4.86 -13.09
CA PRO A 28 -1.38 4.47 -13.03
C PRO A 28 -1.93 4.40 -11.61
N THR A 29 -1.06 4.23 -10.58
CA THR A 29 -1.47 4.27 -9.18
C THR A 29 -1.72 5.69 -8.68
N ALA A 30 -0.92 6.66 -9.15
CA ALA A 30 -1.15 8.08 -8.90
C ALA A 30 -2.38 8.59 -9.66
N ALA A 31 -2.58 8.15 -10.92
CA ALA A 31 -3.74 8.48 -11.73
C ALA A 31 -5.04 7.88 -11.17
N ALA A 32 -5.01 6.62 -10.70
CA ALA A 32 -6.15 5.96 -10.06
C ALA A 32 -6.57 6.64 -8.74
N ALA A 33 -5.59 7.05 -7.93
CA ALA A 33 -5.83 7.81 -6.70
C ALA A 33 -6.36 9.23 -6.99
N ALA A 34 -5.84 9.91 -8.02
CA ALA A 34 -6.31 11.24 -8.43
C ALA A 34 -7.69 11.22 -9.10
N ALA A 35 -8.05 10.13 -9.79
CA ALA A 35 -9.34 9.96 -10.46
C ALA A 35 -10.42 9.31 -9.57
N GLY A 36 -10.10 8.97 -8.31
CA GLY A 36 -11.01 8.22 -7.44
C GLY A 36 -11.43 6.85 -8.01
N GLY A 37 -10.65 6.30 -8.95
CA GLY A 37 -10.99 5.14 -9.76
C GLY A 37 -9.91 4.07 -9.71
N ALA A 38 -10.20 2.98 -9.01
CA ALA A 38 -9.32 1.83 -8.78
C ALA A 38 -8.79 1.17 -10.07
N PRO A 39 -7.56 0.58 -10.06
CA PRO A 39 -7.31 -0.59 -10.88
C PRO A 39 -7.94 -1.78 -10.16
N ALA A 40 -9.02 -2.30 -10.72
CA ALA A 40 -9.62 -3.56 -10.31
C ALA A 40 -8.63 -4.71 -10.55
N ALA A 41 -7.84 -5.04 -9.54
CA ALA A 41 -7.09 -6.28 -9.47
C ALA A 41 -7.22 -6.84 -8.04
N ALA A 42 -8.09 -7.84 -7.91
CA ALA A 42 -8.31 -8.70 -6.75
C ALA A 42 -8.63 -8.01 -5.40
N GLY A 43 -9.92 -7.80 -5.13
CA GLY A 43 -10.46 -7.83 -3.75
C GLY A 43 -10.17 -6.65 -2.82
N VAL A 44 -9.51 -5.58 -3.25
CA VAL A 44 -9.20 -4.44 -2.38
C VAL A 44 -10.32 -3.41 -2.44
N VAL A 45 -11.08 -3.28 -1.34
CA VAL A 45 -12.00 -2.16 -1.11
C VAL A 45 -11.16 -0.97 -0.66
N VAL A 46 -10.90 -0.04 -1.57
CA VAL A 46 -10.15 1.21 -1.32
C VAL A 46 -11.15 2.28 -0.89
N GLY A 47 -10.94 2.87 0.29
CA GLY A 47 -11.77 3.94 0.83
C GLY A 47 -11.52 5.28 0.14
N HIS A 48 -12.51 6.17 0.17
CA HIS A 48 -12.45 7.49 -0.46
C HIS A 48 -11.44 8.39 0.30
N GLN A 49 -10.45 8.97 -0.42
CA GLN A 49 -9.35 9.82 0.07
C GLN A 49 -8.10 9.10 0.61
N GLU A 50 -7.62 8.05 -0.07
CA GLU A 50 -6.32 7.45 0.26
C GLU A 50 -5.16 8.15 -0.44
N GLU A 51 -4.12 8.51 0.33
CA GLU A 51 -2.89 9.04 -0.24
C GLU A 51 -2.23 7.95 -1.12
N PRO A 52 -1.89 8.23 -2.40
CA PRO A 52 -1.49 7.20 -3.35
C PRO A 52 -0.31 6.34 -2.88
N ARG A 53 0.61 6.92 -2.10
CA ARG A 53 1.76 6.23 -1.50
C ARG A 53 1.38 5.27 -0.37
N CYS A 54 0.41 5.65 0.46
CA CYS A 54 -0.09 4.82 1.57
C CYS A 54 -0.83 3.59 1.02
N LEU A 55 -1.66 3.80 -0.01
CA LEU A 55 -2.29 2.71 -0.75
C LEU A 55 -1.25 1.77 -1.36
N ARG A 56 -0.21 2.29 -2.01
CA ARG A 56 0.87 1.47 -2.58
C ARG A 56 1.62 0.66 -1.52
N ALA A 57 1.89 1.25 -0.37
CA ALA A 57 2.53 0.56 0.75
C ALA A 57 1.64 -0.57 1.29
N ALA A 58 0.34 -0.29 1.48
CA ALA A 58 -0.63 -1.29 1.93
C ALA A 58 -0.77 -2.45 0.93
N LEU A 59 -0.86 -2.15 -0.38
CA LEU A 59 -0.90 -3.15 -1.44
C LEU A 59 0.36 -4.02 -1.49
N LEU A 60 1.54 -3.41 -1.33
CA LEU A 60 2.80 -4.15 -1.34
C LEU A 60 2.89 -5.12 -0.16
N LEU A 61 2.50 -4.68 1.04
CA LEU A 61 2.45 -5.53 2.23
C LEU A 61 1.44 -6.68 2.07
N GLY A 62 0.26 -6.39 1.53
CA GLY A 62 -0.74 -7.42 1.22
C GLY A 62 -0.21 -8.46 0.23
N ARG A 63 0.45 -8.01 -0.86
CA ARG A 63 1.07 -8.91 -1.84
C ARG A 63 2.22 -9.73 -1.25
N LEU A 64 3.05 -9.11 -0.41
CA LEU A 64 4.16 -9.80 0.27
C LEU A 64 3.62 -10.91 1.19
N ALA A 65 2.53 -10.65 1.92
CA ALA A 65 1.92 -11.63 2.78
C ALA A 65 1.31 -12.81 1.98
N LEU A 66 0.62 -12.52 0.88
CA LEU A 66 0.13 -13.56 -0.04
C LEU A 66 1.26 -14.39 -0.66
N ALA A 67 2.37 -13.74 -1.05
CA ALA A 67 3.55 -14.43 -1.59
C ALA A 67 4.27 -15.32 -0.56
N ARG A 68 4.00 -15.11 0.73
CA ARG A 68 4.48 -15.97 1.83
C ARG A 68 3.42 -16.97 2.30
N GLU A 69 2.38 -17.18 1.50
CA GLU A 69 1.39 -18.23 1.70
C GLU A 69 0.58 -18.09 3.00
N THR A 70 0.24 -16.85 3.39
CA THR A 70 -0.80 -16.66 4.43
C THR A 70 -2.16 -17.15 3.89
N GLU A 71 -2.85 -17.96 4.68
CA GLU A 71 -4.18 -18.50 4.34
C GLU A 71 -5.33 -17.72 5.01
N ASP A 72 -5.00 -16.72 5.82
CA ASP A 72 -5.97 -15.91 6.56
C ASP A 72 -6.37 -14.63 5.80
N ASN A 73 -7.48 -14.02 6.20
CA ASN A 73 -7.91 -12.72 5.70
C ASN A 73 -6.87 -11.63 6.05
N ILE A 74 -6.60 -10.75 5.09
CA ILE A 74 -5.63 -9.67 5.23
C ILE A 74 -6.32 -8.33 5.12
N SER A 75 -6.14 -7.48 6.12
CA SER A 75 -6.44 -6.05 6.05
C SER A 75 -5.22 -5.27 6.50
N VAL A 76 -4.80 -4.29 5.69
CA VAL A 76 -3.62 -3.46 5.96
C VAL A 76 -4.01 -2.00 5.87
N ILE A 77 -3.69 -1.23 6.90
CA ILE A 77 -3.83 0.22 6.93
C ILE A 77 -2.44 0.80 7.13
N VAL A 78 -2.05 1.72 6.24
CA VAL A 78 -0.78 2.46 6.35
C VAL A 78 -1.10 3.93 6.61
N VAL A 79 -0.46 4.48 7.64
CA VAL A 79 -0.57 5.89 8.02
C VAL A 79 0.81 6.52 7.89
N ASP A 80 0.97 7.48 6.96
CA ASP A 80 2.18 8.29 6.90
C ASP A 80 2.12 9.37 8.00
N LEU A 81 3.09 9.33 8.91
CA LEU A 81 3.20 10.27 10.02
C LEU A 81 4.13 11.45 9.70
N LYS A 82 4.82 11.42 8.55
CA LYS A 82 5.69 12.53 8.14
C LYS A 82 4.83 13.69 7.64
N HIS A 83 5.02 14.85 8.27
CA HIS A 83 4.55 16.11 7.70
C HIS A 83 5.34 16.40 6.42
N ARG A 84 4.64 16.58 5.29
CA ARG A 84 5.26 16.95 4.01
C ARG A 84 4.62 18.25 3.54
N GLU A 85 5.46 19.25 3.31
CA GLU A 85 5.08 20.57 2.78
C GLU A 85 4.97 20.54 1.25
#